data_AF-A0A1J4ZMA1-F1
#
_entry.id   AF-A0A1J4ZMA1-F1
#
_cell.length_a   1.000
_cell.length_b   1.000
_cell.length_c   1.000
_cell.angle_alpha   90.00
_cell.angle_beta   90.00
_cell.angle_gamma   90.00
#
_symmetry.space_group_name_H-M   'P 1'
#
loop_
_entity.id
_entity.type
_entity.pdbx_description
1 polymer ?
#
loop_
_entity_poly.entity_id
_entity_poly.type
_entity_poly.pdbx_seq_one_letter_code
_entity_poly.pdbx_strand_id
1 'polypeptide(L)'
;MYIGGPNGEAEDLIVRGGKSAVVNTLSYGERKLYAVEAPDVRFSDEGLARLQDGVTRVELDPIFLETIEGEYLVHVTPYGDASLYVAEVGREYFVVRARDGDTNAAFAWRLSATRKGYAGVRLEATD
;
A
#
# COMPACT_ATOMS: atom_id res chain seq x y z
N MET A 1 6.84 -16.48 -14.23
CA MET A 1 8.19 -16.37 -14.83
C MET A 1 9.13 -16.08 -13.68
N TYR A 2 10.03 -17.03 -13.39
CA TYR A 2 11.14 -16.80 -12.46
C TYR A 2 12.32 -16.33 -13.32
N ILE A 3 12.90 -15.18 -12.98
CA ILE A 3 14.12 -14.69 -13.60
C ILE A 3 15.16 -14.75 -12.50
N GLY A 4 15.95 -15.82 -12.52
CA GLY A 4 17.10 -15.96 -11.64
C GLY A 4 18.35 -15.97 -12.50
N GLY A 5 19.37 -15.24 -12.07
CA GLY A 5 20.68 -15.31 -12.66
C GLY A 5 21.29 -16.72 -12.50
N PRO A 6 22.41 -17.02 -13.19
CA PRO A 6 23.03 -18.35 -13.20
C PRO A 6 23.41 -18.89 -11.80
N ASN A 7 23.47 -18.02 -10.78
CA ASN A 7 23.81 -18.37 -9.40
C ASN A 7 22.64 -18.20 -8.41
N GLY A 8 21.40 -18.06 -8.88
CA GLY A 8 20.24 -17.84 -8.01
C GLY A 8 20.13 -16.40 -7.48
N GLU A 9 20.84 -15.46 -8.08
CA GLU A 9 20.70 -14.03 -7.82
C GLU A 9 19.38 -13.52 -8.40
N ALA A 10 18.67 -12.68 -7.65
CA ALA A 10 17.45 -12.05 -8.11
C ALA A 10 17.80 -10.95 -9.11
N GLU A 11 17.27 -11.04 -10.33
CA GLU A 11 17.38 -9.99 -11.35
C GLU A 11 16.05 -9.23 -11.48
N ASP A 12 16.15 -7.95 -11.84
CA ASP A 12 14.98 -7.12 -12.08
C ASP A 12 14.35 -7.43 -13.45
N LEU A 13 13.02 -7.50 -13.49
CA LEU A 13 12.26 -7.64 -14.73
C LEU A 13 11.97 -6.26 -15.34
N ILE A 14 12.75 -5.88 -16.36
CA ILE A 14 12.54 -4.66 -17.15
C ILE A 14 11.63 -4.95 -18.34
N VAL A 15 10.52 -4.21 -18.46
CA VAL A 15 9.48 -4.46 -19.49
C VAL A 15 9.13 -3.16 -20.19
N ARG A 16 9.23 -3.14 -21.53
CA ARG A 16 8.81 -1.99 -22.38
C ARG A 16 7.29 -1.97 -22.66
N GLY A 17 6.56 -2.98 -22.18
CA GLY A 17 5.10 -3.16 -22.32
C GLY A 17 4.37 -3.27 -20.97
N GLY A 18 3.06 -3.52 -21.02
CA GLY A 18 2.22 -3.57 -19.80
C GLY A 18 2.42 -4.83 -18.96
N LYS A 19 2.30 -4.68 -17.63
CA LYS A 19 2.20 -5.78 -16.67
C LYS A 19 0.73 -6.02 -16.35
N SER A 20 0.20 -7.19 -16.67
CA SER A 20 -1.22 -7.50 -16.45
C SER A 20 -1.47 -8.93 -15.97
N ALA A 21 -2.45 -9.09 -15.09
CA ALA A 21 -3.05 -10.38 -14.76
C ALA A 21 -4.28 -10.62 -15.65
N VAL A 22 -4.49 -11.87 -16.09
CA VAL A 22 -5.74 -12.29 -16.76
C VAL A 22 -6.66 -12.89 -15.71
N VAL A 23 -7.89 -12.37 -15.63
CA VAL A 23 -8.90 -12.79 -14.66
C VAL A 23 -10.15 -13.22 -15.41
N ASN A 24 -10.68 -14.39 -15.04
CA ASN A 24 -11.97 -14.87 -15.50
C ASN A 24 -13.10 -14.11 -14.78
N THR A 25 -13.99 -13.50 -15.55
CA THR A 25 -15.21 -12.88 -15.00
C THR A 25 -16.41 -13.78 -15.24
N LEU A 26 -17.38 -13.74 -14.31
CA LEU A 26 -18.58 -14.58 -14.40
C LEU A 26 -19.44 -14.26 -15.64
N SER A 27 -19.48 -13.00 -16.08
CA SER A 27 -20.42 -12.54 -17.11
C SER A 27 -19.78 -11.92 -18.35
N TYR A 28 -18.47 -11.68 -18.34
CA TYR A 28 -17.79 -10.93 -19.40
C TYR A 28 -16.60 -11.69 -20.02
N GLY A 29 -16.31 -12.92 -19.61
CA GLY A 29 -15.14 -13.67 -20.06
C GLY A 29 -13.84 -13.14 -19.45
N GLU A 30 -12.71 -13.38 -20.11
CA GLU A 30 -11.39 -12.98 -19.62
C GLU A 30 -11.16 -11.46 -19.70
N ARG A 31 -10.57 -10.88 -18.66
CA ARG A 31 -10.17 -9.47 -18.61
C ARG A 31 -8.73 -9.33 -18.14
N LYS A 32 -8.01 -8.39 -18.75
CA LYS A 32 -6.69 -7.95 -18.25
C LYS A 32 -6.89 -6.89 -17.16
N LEU A 33 -6.25 -7.10 -16.01
CA LEU A 33 -6.08 -6.10 -14.96
C LEU A 33 -4.62 -5.69 -14.93
N TYR A 34 -4.34 -4.39 -14.87
CA TYR A 34 -3.00 -3.84 -15.03
C TYR A 34 -2.39 -3.44 -13.69
N ALA A 35 -1.08 -3.62 -13.56
CA ALA A 35 -0.33 -3.18 -12.39
C ALA A 35 -0.26 -1.65 -12.33
N VAL A 36 -0.23 -1.11 -11.11
CA VAL A 36 0.06 0.30 -10.85
C VAL A 36 1.57 0.49 -10.86
N GLU A 37 2.07 1.44 -11.64
CA GLU A 37 3.48 1.81 -11.66
C GLU A 37 3.72 3.04 -10.75
N ALA A 38 4.85 3.04 -10.03
CA ALA A 38 5.28 4.10 -9.14
C ALA A 38 6.68 4.59 -9.54
N PRO A 39 7.04 5.85 -9.22
CA PRO A 39 8.37 6.36 -9.52
C PRO A 39 9.49 5.70 -8.69
N ASP A 40 9.14 5.03 -7.59
CA ASP A 40 9.99 4.34 -6.63
C ASP A 40 9.44 2.93 -6.30
N VAL A 41 10.29 2.06 -5.73
CA VAL A 41 9.90 0.67 -5.37
C VAL A 41 9.18 0.66 -4.02
N ARG A 42 7.85 0.51 -4.05
CA ARG A 42 7.00 0.55 -2.85
C ARG A 42 6.19 -0.73 -2.65
N PHE A 43 5.97 -1.08 -1.39
CA PHE A 43 4.89 -1.98 -0.98
C PHE A 43 3.77 -1.19 -0.29
N SER A 44 2.56 -1.72 -0.41
CA SER A 44 1.37 -1.14 0.19
C SER A 44 0.54 -2.20 0.88
N ASP A 45 -0.12 -1.77 1.95
CA ASP A 45 -1.14 -2.53 2.66
C ASP A 45 -2.38 -1.65 2.82
N GLU A 46 -3.55 -2.26 2.94
CA GLU A 46 -4.81 -1.54 3.08
C GLU A 46 -5.83 -2.34 3.88
N GLY A 47 -6.73 -1.61 4.53
CA GLY A 47 -7.73 -2.25 5.38
C GLY A 47 -8.88 -1.34 5.74
N LEU A 48 -9.80 -1.89 6.51
CA LEU A 48 -10.91 -1.18 7.10
C LEU A 48 -10.70 -1.08 8.61
N ALA A 49 -11.08 0.06 9.17
CA ALA A 49 -11.13 0.27 10.61
C ALA A 49 -12.36 1.10 10.96
N ARG A 50 -12.63 1.25 12.26
CA ARG A 50 -13.75 2.04 12.77
C ARG A 50 -13.26 2.89 13.92
N LEU A 51 -13.67 4.15 13.97
CA LEU A 51 -13.44 5.02 15.13
C LEU A 51 -14.14 4.47 16.38
N GLN A 52 -13.53 4.65 17.54
CA GLN A 52 -14.17 4.44 18.84
C GLN A 52 -14.07 5.75 19.61
N ASP A 53 -15.22 6.40 19.84
CA ASP A 53 -15.28 7.71 20.50
C ASP A 53 -14.35 8.76 19.87
N GLY A 54 -14.30 8.76 18.53
CA GLY A 54 -13.59 9.77 17.73
C GLY A 54 -12.13 9.46 17.46
N VAL A 55 -11.61 8.32 17.93
CA VAL A 55 -10.22 7.91 17.74
C VAL A 55 -10.10 6.42 17.49
N THR A 56 -9.16 6.02 16.64
CA THR A 56 -8.74 4.62 16.51
C THR A 56 -7.26 4.53 16.22
N ARG A 57 -6.61 3.56 16.85
CA ARG A 57 -5.24 3.15 16.58
C ARG A 57 -5.26 1.89 15.73
N VAL A 58 -4.51 1.90 14.64
CA VAL A 58 -4.35 0.74 13.75
C VAL A 58 -2.93 0.21 13.94
N GLU A 59 -2.82 -1.03 14.41
CA GLU A 59 -1.55 -1.76 14.48
C GLU A 59 -1.21 -2.33 13.10
N LEU A 60 0.07 -2.29 12.73
CA LEU A 60 0.57 -2.83 11.47
C LEU A 60 1.01 -4.29 11.65
N ASP A 61 0.86 -5.10 10.60
CA ASP A 61 1.34 -6.48 10.63
C ASP A 61 2.88 -6.49 10.76
N PRO A 62 3.45 -7.12 11.80
CA PRO A 62 4.90 -7.17 11.99
C PRO A 62 5.64 -7.82 10.82
N ILE A 63 5.01 -8.77 10.10
CA ILE A 63 5.61 -9.39 8.91
C ILE A 63 5.72 -8.35 7.80
N PHE A 64 4.68 -7.53 7.57
CA PHE A 64 4.72 -6.47 6.57
C PHE A 64 5.81 -5.44 6.91
N LEU A 65 5.94 -5.07 8.19
CA LEU A 65 7.00 -4.16 8.67
C LEU A 65 8.41 -4.67 8.38
N GLU A 66 8.64 -5.98 8.34
CA GLU A 66 9.94 -6.54 7.97
C GLU A 66 10.29 -6.36 6.48
N THR A 67 9.30 -6.05 5.63
CA THR A 67 9.46 -5.92 4.18
C THR A 67 9.65 -4.48 3.69
N ILE A 68 9.48 -3.49 4.57
CA ILE A 68 9.55 -2.07 4.24
C ILE A 68 10.65 -1.37 5.05
N GLU A 69 11.05 -0.18 4.60
CA GLU A 69 12.00 0.67 5.32
C GLU A 69 11.64 2.16 5.20
N GLY A 70 12.14 2.95 6.15
CA GLY A 70 11.91 4.40 6.19
C GLY A 70 10.51 4.78 6.68
N GLU A 71 10.11 6.02 6.36
CA GLU A 71 8.79 6.54 6.67
C GLU A 71 7.73 5.96 5.72
N TYR A 72 6.51 5.82 6.22
CA TYR A 72 5.38 5.36 5.43
C TYR A 72 4.29 6.43 5.36
N LEU A 73 3.55 6.42 4.26
CA LEU A 73 2.42 7.31 4.03
C LEU A 73 1.13 6.58 4.38
N VAL A 74 0.19 7.26 5.05
CA VAL A 74 -1.15 6.75 5.34
C VAL A 74 -2.19 7.70 4.76
N HIS A 75 -3.10 7.14 3.97
CA HIS A 75 -4.30 7.82 3.48
C HIS A 75 -5.53 7.19 4.13
N VAL A 76 -6.50 8.01 4.52
CA VAL A 76 -7.75 7.55 5.14
C VAL A 76 -8.95 8.11 4.38
N THR A 77 -9.98 7.29 4.21
CA THR A 77 -11.23 7.65 3.53
C THR A 77 -12.40 7.27 4.43
N PRO A 78 -13.18 8.23 4.96
CA PRO A 78 -14.35 7.94 5.78
C PRO A 78 -15.45 7.23 4.98
N TYR A 79 -16.10 6.25 5.61
CA TYR A 79 -17.32 5.61 5.14
C TYR A 79 -18.49 6.10 6.00
N GLY A 80 -18.79 7.39 5.86
CA GLY A 80 -19.80 8.10 6.65
C GLY A 80 -19.55 9.60 6.61
N ASP A 81 -20.42 10.36 7.27
CA ASP A 81 -20.28 11.81 7.41
C ASP A 81 -19.32 12.12 8.57
N ALA A 82 -18.03 12.03 8.29
CA ALA A 82 -16.97 12.35 9.23
C ALA A 82 -15.76 12.95 8.50
N SER A 83 -15.15 13.97 9.10
CA SER A 83 -13.86 14.49 8.65
C SER A 83 -12.76 13.82 9.46
N LEU A 84 -11.86 13.08 8.80
CA LEU A 84 -10.80 12.31 9.45
C LEU A 84 -9.42 12.89 9.16
N TYR A 85 -8.48 12.67 10.08
CA TYR A 85 -7.06 12.94 9.87
C TYR A 85 -6.19 11.92 10.60
N VAL A 86 -4.99 11.69 10.07
CA VAL A 86 -3.95 10.90 10.74
C VAL A 86 -3.32 11.78 11.81
N ALA A 87 -3.56 11.44 13.07
CA ALA A 87 -3.10 12.22 14.23
C ALA A 87 -1.68 11.86 14.66
N GLU A 88 -1.26 10.62 14.40
CA GLU A 88 0.06 10.11 14.78
C GLU A 88 0.50 9.00 13.83
N VAL A 89 1.78 8.97 13.50
CA VAL A 89 2.44 7.91 12.73
C VAL A 89 3.59 7.39 13.59
N GLY A 90 3.42 6.19 14.13
CA GLY A 90 4.45 5.47 14.87
C GLY A 90 5.16 4.44 13.99
N ARG A 91 6.18 3.75 14.53
CA ARG A 91 6.90 2.73 13.74
C ARG A 91 6.04 1.52 13.38
N GLU A 92 5.13 1.15 14.29
CA GLU A 92 4.39 -0.12 14.24
C GLU A 92 2.87 0.10 14.17
N TYR A 93 2.44 1.36 14.12
CA TYR A 93 1.04 1.76 14.19
C TYR A 93 0.83 3.18 13.67
N PHE A 94 -0.42 3.52 13.37
CA PHE A 94 -0.85 4.91 13.21
C PHE A 94 -2.16 5.18 13.95
N VAL A 95 -2.44 6.44 14.24
CA VAL A 95 -3.68 6.87 14.92
C VAL A 95 -4.48 7.77 13.99
N VAL A 96 -5.77 7.48 13.88
CA VAL A 96 -6.75 8.28 13.12
C VAL A 96 -7.73 8.91 14.09
N ARG A 97 -8.06 10.17 13.87
CA ARG A 97 -9.06 10.90 14.66
C ARG A 97 -10.12 11.55 13.78
N ALA A 98 -11.33 11.62 14.30
CA ALA A 98 -12.34 12.54 13.80
C ALA A 98 -11.96 13.97 14.18
N ARG A 99 -12.04 14.87 13.19
CA ARG A 99 -12.07 16.31 13.40
C ARG A 99 -13.49 16.79 13.68
N ASP A 100 -14.46 16.23 12.93
CA ASP A 100 -15.88 16.57 13.00
C ASP A 100 -16.72 15.40 12.44
N GLY A 101 -18.03 15.40 12.72
CA GLY A 101 -18.99 14.38 12.27
C GLY A 101 -19.05 13.12 13.15
N ASP A 102 -19.41 11.99 12.56
CA ASP A 102 -19.63 10.72 13.28
C ASP A 102 -18.33 10.17 13.92
N THR A 103 -18.29 10.20 15.25
CA THR A 103 -17.17 9.72 16.06
C THR A 103 -17.02 8.19 16.07
N ASN A 104 -17.93 7.46 15.45
CA ASN A 104 -17.89 5.99 15.31
C ASN A 104 -17.92 5.54 13.84
N ALA A 105 -17.61 6.45 12.91
CA ALA A 105 -17.55 6.15 11.48
C ALA A 105 -16.54 5.03 11.17
N ALA A 106 -16.91 4.16 10.23
CA ALA A 106 -15.96 3.28 9.58
C ALA A 106 -15.10 4.08 8.59
N PHE A 107 -13.90 3.60 8.29
CA PHE A 107 -13.05 4.19 7.28
C PHE A 107 -12.15 3.14 6.64
N ALA A 108 -11.80 3.35 5.38
CA ALA A 108 -10.71 2.64 4.74
C ALA A 108 -9.40 3.38 4.99
N TRP A 109 -8.31 2.64 5.10
CA TRP A 109 -6.96 3.16 5.14
C TRP A 109 -6.10 2.46 4.10
N ARG A 110 -5.14 3.19 3.54
CA ARG A 110 -4.08 2.64 2.70
C ARG A 110 -2.74 3.18 3.18
N LEU A 111 -1.82 2.27 3.40
CA LEU A 111 -0.44 2.56 3.75
C LEU A 111 0.46 2.22 2.57
N SER A 112 1.48 3.05 2.31
CA SER A 112 2.57 2.65 1.41
C SER A 112 3.92 3.10 1.93
N ALA A 113 4.95 2.29 1.71
CA ALA A 113 6.32 2.55 2.15
C ALA A 113 7.33 2.02 1.12
N THR A 114 8.56 2.50 1.21
CA THR A 114 9.66 1.99 0.38
C THR A 114 9.95 0.54 0.76
N ARG A 115 10.13 -0.32 -0.24
CA ARG A 115 10.53 -1.71 -0.03
C ARG A 115 11.94 -1.74 0.60
N LYS A 116 12.12 -2.58 1.61
CA LYS A 116 13.40 -2.75 2.28
C LYS A 116 14.51 -3.13 1.30
N GLY A 117 15.64 -2.42 1.37
CA GLY A 117 16.78 -2.56 0.46
C GLY A 117 16.69 -1.74 -0.83
N TYR A 118 15.65 -0.91 -1.01
CA TYR A 118 15.45 -0.09 -2.21
C TYR A 118 15.38 1.42 -1.91
N ALA A 119 15.81 1.85 -0.71
CA ALA A 119 15.95 3.26 -0.39
C ALA A 119 16.80 4.00 -1.43
N GLY A 120 16.25 5.12 -1.94
CA GLY A 120 16.90 5.97 -2.93
C GLY A 120 16.71 5.54 -4.39
N VAL A 121 16.19 4.33 -4.65
CA VAL A 121 15.89 3.87 -6.01
C VAL A 121 14.65 4.60 -6.53
N ARG A 122 14.84 5.46 -7.53
CA ARG A 122 13.75 6.28 -8.09
C ARG A 122 14.04 6.74 -9.52
N LEU A 123 13.14 6.43 -10.45
CA LEU A 123 13.20 6.84 -11.87
C LEU A 123 14.60 6.67 -12.50
N GLU A 124 15.21 5.50 -12.33
CA GLU A 124 16.49 5.19 -12.96
C GLU A 124 16.36 5.17 -14.49
N ALA A 125 17.42 5.61 -15.16
CA ALA A 125 17.49 5.50 -16.62
C ALA A 125 17.71 4.04 -17.03
N THR A 126 17.09 3.63 -18.14
CA THR A 126 17.39 2.37 -18.80
C THR A 126 18.28 2.64 -20.00
N ASP A 127 19.39 1.91 -20.12
CA ASP A 127 20.24 1.92 -21.31
C ASP A 127 19.54 1.35 -22.57
#